data_AF-A0A1I3DTP5-F1
#
_entry.id   AF-A0A1I3DTP5-F1
#
_cell.length_a   1.000
_cell.length_b   1.000
_cell.length_c   1.000
_cell.angle_alpha   90.00
_cell.angle_beta   90.00
_cell.angle_gamma   90.00
#
_symmetry.space_group_name_H-M   'P 1'
#
loop_
_entity.id
_entity.type
_entity.pdbx_description
1 polymer ?
#
loop_
_entity_poly.entity_id
_entity_poly.type
_entity_poly.pdbx_seq_one_letter_code
_entity_poly.pdbx_strand_id
1 'polypeptide(L)' 'MSIITEEMRVRKKMCEYALKYGVSKAARRYNTYRQFIYRQLDKYDGTVESLALKSRKPKTAHPNQHTEEEIQLVKK' A
#
# COMPACT_ATOMS: atom_id res chain seq x y z
N MET A 1 -7.13 3.81 -11.41
CA MET A 1 -7.86 3.24 -10.25
C MET A 1 -8.80 4.32 -9.75
N SER A 2 -10.09 4.24 -10.04
CA SER A 2 -11.06 5.32 -9.75
C SER A 2 -11.75 5.19 -8.39
N ILE A 3 -11.52 4.09 -7.65
CA ILE A 3 -12.26 3.79 -6.41
C ILE A 3 -11.38 4.10 -5.20
N ILE A 4 -11.75 5.15 -4.46
CA ILE A 4 -11.17 5.48 -3.16
C ILE A 4 -11.77 4.55 -2.10
N THR A 5 -10.95 3.72 -1.48
CA THR A 5 -11.39 2.84 -0.40
C THR A 5 -11.45 3.57 0.94
N GLU A 6 -12.29 3.08 1.87
CA GLU A 6 -12.39 3.67 3.21
C GLU A 6 -11.07 3.57 3.98
N GLU A 7 -10.31 2.49 3.78
CA GLU A 7 -8.99 2.32 4.40
C GLU A 7 -8.04 3.47 4.02
N MET A 8 -8.05 3.92 2.76
CA MET A 8 -7.23 5.05 2.32
C MET A 8 -7.64 6.35 3.04
N ARG A 9 -8.94 6.57 3.27
CA ARG A 9 -9.44 7.74 4.01
C ARG A 9 -9.02 7.69 5.48
N VAL A 10 -9.07 6.51 6.10
CA VAL A 10 -8.61 6.32 7.48
C VAL A 10 -7.11 6.59 7.59
N ARG A 11 -6.30 6.08 6.65
CA ARG A 11 -4.85 6.36 6.60
C ARG A 11 -4.56 7.84 6.37
N LYS A 12 -5.34 8.54 5.54
CA LYS A 12 -5.21 10.00 5.35
C LYS A 12 -5.45 10.74 6.68
N LYS A 13 -6.57 10.48 7.35
CA LYS A 13 -6.88 11.08 8.66
C LYS A 13 -5.81 10.78 9.70
N MET A 14 -5.26 9.55 9.69
CA MET A 14 -4.16 9.16 10.57
C MET A 14 -2.89 9.97 10.29
N CYS A 15 -2.52 10.18 9.03
CA CYS A 15 -1.36 10.99 8.65
C CYS A 15 -1.55 12.46 9.01
N GLU A 16 -2.71 13.05 8.72
CA GLU A 16 -3.05 14.44 9.10
C GLU A 16 -3.00 14.62 10.62
N TYR A 17 -3.54 13.67 11.37
CA TYR A 17 -3.48 13.69 12.83
C TYR A 17 -2.04 13.56 13.35
N ALA A 18 -1.22 12.70 12.72
CA ALA A 18 0.19 12.55 13.07
C ALA A 18 1.01 13.82 12.78
N LEU A 19 0.73 14.53 11.68
CA LEU A 19 1.37 15.80 11.36
C LEU A 19 0.98 16.90 12.37
N LYS A 20 -0.28 16.92 12.82
CA LYS A 20 -0.79 17.92 13.77
C LYS A 20 -0.37 17.68 15.22
N TYR A 21 -0.37 16.43 15.68
CA TYR A 21 -0.22 16.09 17.10
C TYR A 21 0.98 15.18 17.41
N GLY A 22 1.70 14.73 16.39
CA GLY A 22 2.84 13.83 16.50
C GLY A 22 2.49 12.34 16.41
N VAL A 23 3.47 11.55 15.96
CA VAL A 23 3.33 10.11 15.67
C VAL A 23 2.96 9.28 16.90
N SER A 24 3.49 9.59 18.08
CA SER A 24 3.20 8.83 19.31
C SER A 24 1.75 8.98 19.80
N LYS A 25 1.10 10.12 19.54
CA LYS A 25 -0.34 10.31 19.83
C LYS A 25 -1.19 9.60 18.77
N ALA A 26 -0.80 9.68 17.50
CA ALA A 26 -1.48 8.99 16.42
C ALA A 26 -1.46 7.46 16.59
N ALA A 27 -0.31 6.88 16.96
CA ALA A 27 -0.15 5.46 17.23
C ALA A 27 -1.15 4.95 18.29
N ARG A 28 -1.29 5.69 19.41
CA ARG A 28 -2.25 5.37 20.46
C ARG A 28 -3.70 5.53 20.00
N ARG A 29 -4.03 6.61 19.28
CA ARG A 29 -5.40 6.88 18.82
C ARG A 29 -5.91 5.86 17.81
N TYR A 30 -5.06 5.47 16.87
CA TYR A 30 -5.43 4.55 15.78
C TYR A 30 -5.05 3.10 16.08
N ASN A 31 -4.59 2.79 17.30
CA ASN A 31 -4.12 1.47 17.72
C ASN A 31 -3.14 0.82 16.71
N THR A 32 -2.12 1.58 16.30
CA THR A 32 -1.09 1.14 15.37
C THR A 32 0.31 1.38 15.93
N TYR A 33 1.30 0.64 15.42
CA TYR A 33 2.69 0.83 15.81
C TYR A 33 3.29 2.06 15.10
N ARG A 34 4.22 2.76 15.77
CA ARG A 34 4.81 4.03 15.27
C ARG A 34 5.46 3.90 13.90
N GLN A 35 6.15 2.78 13.64
CA GLN A 35 6.79 2.55 12.34
C GLN A 35 5.79 2.47 11.19
N PHE A 36 4.56 2.01 11.43
CA PHE A 36 3.52 2.00 10.39
C PHE A 36 3.22 3.42 9.94
N ILE A 37 3.04 4.32 10.90
CA ILE A 37 2.73 5.72 10.65
C ILE A 37 3.88 6.40 9.92
N TYR A 38 5.14 6.17 10.34
CA TYR A 38 6.30 6.69 9.60
C TYR A 38 6.31 6.20 8.14
N ARG A 39 6.04 4.92 7.88
CA ARG A 39 5.96 4.37 6.52
C ARG A 39 4.79 4.94 5.71
N GLN A 40 3.69 5.36 6.34
CA GLN A 40 2.60 6.03 5.65
C GLN A 40 2.95 7.50 5.37
N LEU A 41 3.55 8.20 6.33
CA LEU A 41 4.00 9.59 6.17
C LEU A 41 5.04 9.73 5.07
N ASP A 42 5.98 8.80 4.96
CA ASP A 42 6.98 8.77 3.88
C ASP A 42 6.36 8.65 2.48
N LYS A 43 5.17 8.04 2.39
CA LYS A 43 4.41 7.94 1.13
C LYS A 43 3.48 9.12 0.89
N TYR A 44 3.13 9.87 1.94
CA TYR A 44 1.99 10.78 1.94
C TYR A 44 2.36 12.13 1.33
N ASP A 45 1.79 12.41 0.16
CA ASP A 45 1.92 13.67 -0.57
C ASP A 45 0.79 14.68 -0.28
N GLY A 46 -0.13 14.35 0.63
CA GLY A 46 -1.34 15.12 0.92
C GLY A 46 -2.60 14.61 0.22
N THR A 47 -2.48 13.72 -0.75
CA THR A 47 -3.59 13.10 -1.46
C THR A 47 -3.98 11.77 -0.84
N VAL A 48 -5.22 11.32 -1.08
CA VAL A 48 -5.68 9.99 -0.64
C VAL A 48 -5.03 8.88 -1.48
N GLU A 49 -4.69 9.19 -2.74
CA GLU A 49 -4.20 8.24 -3.73
C GLU A 49 -2.79 7.73 -3.42
N SER A 50 -1.93 8.57 -2.83
CA SER A 50 -0.58 8.16 -2.43
C SER A 50 -0.55 7.05 -1.37
N LEU A 51 -1.62 6.93 -0.58
CA LEU A 51 -1.80 5.90 0.45
C LEU A 51 -2.42 4.59 -0.09
N ALA A 52 -2.65 4.50 -1.41
CA ALA A 52 -3.19 3.32 -2.06
C ALA A 52 -2.28 2.09 -1.89
N LEU A 53 -2.93 0.93 -1.79
CA LEU A 53 -2.22 -0.35 -1.87
C LEU A 53 -1.76 -0.59 -3.31
N LYS A 54 -0.45 -0.62 -3.51
CA LYS A 54 0.17 -1.00 -4.78
C LYS A 54 0.13 -2.52 -4.95
N SER A 55 0.15 -2.98 -6.19
CA SER A 55 0.23 -4.40 -6.50
C SER A 55 1.43 -5.04 -5.81
N ARG A 56 1.20 -6.21 -5.19
CA ARG A 56 2.24 -7.07 -4.62
C ARG A 56 2.76 -8.09 -5.63
N LYS A 57 2.18 -8.12 -6.83
CA LYS A 57 2.62 -9.04 -7.89
C LYS A 57 4.05 -8.70 -8.28
N PRO A 58 4.96 -9.69 -8.37
CA PRO A 58 6.28 -9.45 -8.92
C PRO A 58 6.12 -8.89 -10.34
N LYS A 59 6.90 -7.85 -10.66
CA LYS A 59 6.87 -7.25 -12.00
C LYS A 59 7.53 -8.16 -13.04
N THR A 60 8.47 -8.97 -12.58
CA THR A 60 9.25 -9.89 -13.41
C THR A 60 8.66 -11.30 -13.32
N ALA A 61 8.72 -12.01 -14.44
CA ALA A 61 8.47 -13.43 -14.48
C ALA A 61 9.51 -14.19 -13.64
N HIS A 62 9.14 -15.38 -13.15
CA HIS A 62 10.12 -16.26 -12.53
C HIS A 62 11.12 -16.74 -13.59
N PRO A 63 12.44 -16.85 -13.29
CA PRO A 63 13.44 -17.23 -14.29
C PRO A 63 13.15 -18.57 -14.97
N ASN A 64 12.55 -19.51 -14.24
CA ASN A 64 12.15 -20.83 -14.77
C ASN A 64 10.65 -20.90 -15.10
N GLN A 65 10.01 -19.77 -15.39
CA GLN A 65 8.60 -19.76 -15.78
C GLN A 65 8.48 -20.24 -17.23
N HIS A 66 7.58 -21.20 -17.46
CA HIS A 66 7.26 -21.66 -18.81
C HIS A 66 6.79 -20.54 -19.71
N THR A 67 7.20 -20.60 -20.98
CA THR A 67 6.69 -19.71 -22.02
C THR A 67 5.26 -20.07 -22.39
N GLU A 68 4.53 -19.13 -22.97
CA GLU A 68 3.15 -19.38 -23.41
C GLU A 68 3.09 -20.52 -24.46
N GLU A 69 4.13 -20.65 -25.29
CA GLU A 69 4.29 -21.71 -26.27
C GLU A 69 4.44 -23.10 -25.63
N GLU A 70 5.31 -23.22 -24.62
CA GLU A 70 5.48 -24.47 -23.85
C GLU A 70 4.17 -24.90 -23.17
N ILE A 71 3.44 -23.94 -22.60
CA ILE A 71 2.15 -24.21 -21.94
C ILE A 71 1.10 -24.68 -22.96
N GLN A 72 1.08 -24.12 -24.17
CA GLN A 72 0.15 -24.52 -25.23
C GLN A 72 0.43 -25.95 -25.73
N LEU A 73 1.71 -26.35 -25.82
CA LEU A 73 2.09 -27.71 -26.20
C LEU A 73 1.64 -28.76 -25.18
N VAL A 74 1.71 -28.44 -23.88
CA VAL A 74 1.30 -29.34 -22.79
C VAL A 74 -0.22 -29.45 -22.65
N LYS A 75 -0.97 -28.41 -23.03
CA LYS A 75 -2.44 -28.41 -22.94
C LYS A 75 -3.14 -29.23 -24.02
N LYS A 76 -2.41 -29.71 -25.03
CA LYS A 76 -2.93 -30.51 -26.13
C LYS A 76 -2.99 -31.99 -25.77
#